data_AF-A0A5P1EIE2-F1
#
_entry.id   AF-A0A5P1EIE2-F1
#
_cell.length_a   1.000
_cell.length_b   1.000
_cell.length_c   1.000
_cell.angle_alpha   90.00
_cell.angle_beta   90.00
_cell.angle_gamma   90.00
#
_symmetry.space_group_name_H-M   'P 1'
#
loop_
_entity.id
_entity.type
_entity.pdbx_description
1 polymer ?
#
loop_
_entity_poly.entity_id
_entity_poly.type
_entity_poly.pdbx_seq_one_letter_code
_entity_poly.pdbx_strand_id
1 'polypeptide(L)'
;MDEVVVAVESVRKEWDQTFVQTQEHVRAIESCGKSGRGTEEANSLPRLNGAAQDGMAVLRSLQVKLDLLAHQLPTEEEVQSANAMWKSWKEQYQRYNTIF
;
A
#
# COMPACT_ATOMS: atom_id res chain seq x y z
N MET A 1 -0.24 -22.96 -14.77
CA MET A 1 -0.20 -22.16 -13.52
C MET A 1 -1.63 -21.79 -13.23
N ASP A 2 -2.08 -21.96 -11.99
CA ASP A 2 -3.46 -21.65 -11.60
C ASP A 2 -3.73 -20.14 -11.75
N GLU A 3 -4.90 -19.78 -12.30
CA GLU A 3 -5.24 -18.38 -12.61
C GLU A 3 -5.37 -17.53 -11.34
N VAL A 4 -5.85 -18.11 -10.24
CA VAL A 4 -5.98 -17.42 -8.94
C VAL A 4 -4.59 -17.16 -8.36
N VAL A 5 -3.67 -18.13 -8.47
CA VAL A 5 -2.28 -17.96 -8.03
C VAL A 5 -1.60 -16.82 -8.79
N VAL A 6 -1.78 -16.74 -10.12
CA VAL A 6 -1.27 -15.62 -10.93
C VAL A 6 -1.88 -14.27 -10.49
N ALA A 7 -3.18 -14.25 -10.20
CA ALA A 7 -3.86 -13.04 -9.73
C ALA A 7 -3.33 -12.58 -8.37
N VAL A 8 -3.06 -13.51 -7.45
CA VAL A 8 -2.45 -13.21 -6.14
C VAL A 8 -1.04 -12.64 -6.31
N GLU A 9 -0.22 -13.21 -7.19
CA GLU A 9 1.11 -12.66 -7.48
C GLU A 9 1.05 -11.26 -8.10
N SER A 10 0.09 -11.00 -8.98
CA SER A 10 -0.12 -9.66 -9.55
C SER A 10 -0.51 -8.66 -8.46
N VAL A 11 -1.43 -9.02 -7.56
CA VAL A 11 -1.85 -8.18 -6.44
C VAL A 11 -0.69 -7.89 -5.50
N ARG A 12 0.18 -8.88 -5.26
CA ARG A 12 1.40 -8.69 -4.47
C ARG A 12 2.37 -7.71 -5.11
N LYS A 13 2.64 -7.84 -6.41
CA LYS A 13 3.54 -6.92 -7.12
C LYS A 13 3.02 -5.48 -7.10
N GLU A 14 1.71 -5.32 -7.32
CA GLU A 14 1.06 -4.02 -7.26
C GLU A 14 1.14 -3.42 -5.85
N TRP A 15 0.90 -4.23 -4.81
CA TRP A 15 1.07 -3.80 -3.41
C TRP A 15 2.48 -3.30 -3.16
N ASP A 16 3.51 -4.09 -3.49
CA ASP A 16 4.90 -3.73 -3.22
C ASP A 16 5.28 -2.41 -3.90
N GLN A 17 4.80 -2.17 -5.13
CA GLN A 17 5.03 -0.93 -5.86
C GLN A 17 4.29 0.27 -5.25
N THR A 18 2.97 0.14 -5.03
CA THR A 18 2.16 1.21 -4.45
C THR A 18 2.64 1.56 -3.04
N PHE A 19 3.08 0.57 -2.26
CA PHE A 19 3.59 0.75 -0.92
C PHE A 19 4.85 1.61 -0.89
N VAL A 20 5.82 1.31 -1.76
CA VAL A 20 7.05 2.10 -1.89
C VAL A 20 6.74 3.54 -2.30
N GLN A 21 5.90 3.75 -3.31
CA GLN A 21 5.52 5.10 -3.77
C GLN A 21 4.79 5.90 -2.68
N THR A 22 3.85 5.28 -1.98
CA THR A 22 3.13 5.91 -0.86
C THR A 22 4.09 6.30 0.25
N GLN A 23 5.05 5.42 0.57
CA GLN A 23 6.08 5.69 1.57
C GLN A 23 6.98 6.87 1.16
N GLU A 24 7.35 6.99 -0.11
CA GLU A 24 8.12 8.13 -0.62
C GLU A 24 7.36 9.44 -0.47
N HIS A 25 6.06 9.46 -0.80
CA HIS A 25 5.22 10.64 -0.59
C HIS A 25 5.13 11.03 0.89
N VAL A 26 4.93 10.06 1.79
CA VAL A 26 4.91 10.28 3.23
C VAL A 26 6.23 10.87 3.73
N ARG A 27 7.37 10.31 3.33
CA ARG A 27 8.69 10.85 3.71
C ARG A 27 8.89 12.28 3.20
N ALA A 28 8.43 12.58 1.98
CA ALA A 28 8.49 13.92 1.42
C ALA A 28 7.65 14.90 2.26
N ILE A 29 6.44 14.51 2.68
CA ILE A 29 5.58 15.29 3.58
C ILE A 29 6.28 15.55 4.92
N GLU A 30 6.83 14.51 5.56
CA GLU A 30 7.55 14.63 6.83
C GLU A 30 8.83 15.49 6.75
N SER A 31 9.39 15.65 5.55
CA SER A 31 10.57 16.48 5.29
C SER A 31 10.23 17.95 4.99
N CYS A 32 8.96 18.25 4.69
CA CYS A 32 8.50 19.59 4.39
C CYS A 32 8.80 20.55 5.57
N GLY A 33 9.40 21.71 5.28
CA GLY A 33 9.83 22.68 6.28
C GLY A 33 11.23 22.45 6.84
N LYS A 34 11.89 21.32 6.51
CA LYS A 34 13.28 21.03 6.92
C LYS A 34 14.31 21.47 5.88
N SER A 35 13.92 21.69 4.62
CA SER A 35 14.86 22.02 3.54
C SER A 35 15.10 23.53 3.33
N GLY A 36 14.38 24.38 4.06
CA GLY A 36 14.50 25.85 3.93
C GLY A 36 13.81 26.44 2.69
N ARG A 37 13.05 25.64 1.93
CA ARG A 37 12.31 26.05 0.72
C ARG A 37 10.83 26.35 0.97
N GLY A 38 10.53 27.01 2.10
CA GLY A 38 9.20 27.05 2.71
C GLY A 38 8.01 27.28 1.76
N THR A 39 8.08 28.23 0.82
CA THR A 39 6.97 28.50 -0.12
C THR A 39 6.78 27.41 -1.18
N GLU A 40 7.87 26.84 -1.72
CA GLU A 40 7.79 25.75 -2.71
C GLU A 40 7.27 24.45 -2.07
N GLU A 41 7.72 24.15 -0.85
CA GLU A 41 7.30 22.99 -0.09
C GLU A 41 5.81 23.11 0.32
N ALA A 42 5.40 24.28 0.82
CA ALA A 42 4.01 24.54 1.18
C ALA A 42 3.05 24.41 -0.02
N ASN A 43 3.47 24.85 -1.21
CA ASN A 43 2.67 24.69 -2.43
C ASN A 43 2.59 23.22 -2.89
N SER A 44 3.60 22.41 -2.58
CA SER A 44 3.65 20.99 -2.96
C SER A 44 2.94 20.08 -1.96
N LEU A 45 2.82 20.49 -0.69
CA LEU A 45 2.29 19.67 0.40
C LEU A 45 0.85 19.18 0.16
N PRO A 46 -0.12 20.00 -0.30
CA PRO A 46 -1.47 19.50 -0.60
C PRO A 46 -1.47 18.39 -1.66
N ARG A 47 -0.63 18.51 -2.69
CA ARG A 47 -0.51 17.52 -3.75
C ARG A 47 0.14 16.23 -3.25
N LEU A 48 1.17 16.34 -2.41
CA LEU A 48 1.82 15.18 -1.79
C LEU A 48 0.85 14.42 -0.86
N ASN A 49 0.07 15.15 -0.06
CA ASN A 49 -0.96 14.57 0.79
C ASN A 49 -2.03 13.84 -0.03
N GLY A 50 -2.53 14.47 -1.10
CA GLY A 50 -3.48 13.83 -2.01
C GLY A 50 -2.91 12.55 -2.61
N ALA A 51 -1.69 12.59 -3.16
CA ALA A 51 -1.05 11.42 -3.74
C ALA A 51 -0.83 10.28 -2.72
N ALA A 52 -0.48 10.61 -1.47
CA ALA A 52 -0.32 9.61 -0.43
C ALA A 52 -1.67 9.01 0.00
N GLN A 53 -2.73 9.81 0.08
CA GLN A 53 -4.09 9.33 0.36
C GLN A 53 -4.63 8.44 -0.77
N ASP A 54 -4.39 8.80 -2.03
CA ASP A 54 -4.72 7.98 -3.20
C ASP A 54 -3.98 6.63 -3.15
N GLY A 55 -2.68 6.66 -2.84
CA GLY A 55 -1.88 5.45 -2.63
C GLY A 55 -2.43 4.56 -1.52
N MET A 56 -2.81 5.15 -0.38
CA MET A 56 -3.48 4.44 0.71
C MET A 56 -4.81 3.81 0.25
N ALA A 57 -5.63 4.52 -0.52
CA ALA A 57 -6.88 3.97 -1.05
C ALA A 57 -6.64 2.74 -1.96
N VAL A 58 -5.60 2.79 -2.80
CA VAL A 58 -5.19 1.64 -3.63
C VAL A 58 -4.74 0.47 -2.76
N LEU A 59 -3.85 0.70 -1.78
CA LEU A 59 -3.43 -0.36 -0.84
C LEU A 59 -4.65 -1.00 -0.16
N ARG A 60 -5.62 -0.20 0.29
CA ARG A 60 -6.83 -0.73 0.90
C ARG A 60 -7.63 -1.61 -0.05
N SER A 61 -7.75 -1.22 -1.31
CA SER A 61 -8.41 -2.02 -2.36
C SER A 61 -7.70 -3.36 -2.58
N LEU A 62 -6.37 -3.36 -2.62
CA LEU A 62 -5.55 -4.56 -2.80
C LEU A 62 -5.68 -5.54 -1.63
N GLN A 63 -5.81 -5.06 -0.38
CA GLN A 63 -6.10 -5.93 0.77
C GLN A 63 -7.44 -6.66 0.60
N VAL A 64 -8.48 -5.97 0.16
CA VAL A 64 -9.80 -6.58 -0.07
C VAL A 64 -9.72 -7.60 -1.20
N LYS A 65 -8.98 -7.29 -2.27
CA LYS A 65 -8.77 -8.20 -3.39
C LYS A 65 -8.00 -9.46 -2.98
N LEU A 66 -6.95 -9.33 -2.17
CA LEU A 66 -6.21 -10.48 -1.64
C LEU A 66 -7.08 -11.37 -0.76
N ASP A 67 -7.91 -10.79 0.11
CA ASP A 67 -8.85 -11.53 0.97
C ASP A 67 -9.86 -12.33 0.13
N LEU A 68 -10.40 -11.74 -0.93
CA LEU A 68 -11.29 -12.42 -1.86
C LEU A 68 -10.60 -13.59 -2.58
N LEU A 69 -9.38 -13.37 -3.08
CA LEU A 69 -8.61 -14.37 -3.82
C LEU A 69 -8.13 -15.50 -2.91
N ALA A 70 -7.83 -15.22 -1.64
CA ALA A 70 -7.34 -16.23 -0.69
C ALA A 70 -8.29 -17.42 -0.58
N HIS A 71 -9.61 -17.18 -0.58
CA HIS A 71 -10.63 -18.23 -0.51
C HIS A 71 -10.73 -19.09 -1.78
N GLN A 72 -10.13 -18.66 -2.89
CA GLN A 72 -10.19 -19.33 -4.19
C GLN A 72 -8.90 -20.09 -4.51
N LEU A 73 -7.90 -20.04 -3.62
CA LEU A 73 -6.64 -20.73 -3.84
C LEU A 73 -6.82 -22.25 -3.78
N PRO A 74 -6.11 -23.00 -4.64
CA PRO A 74 -6.36 -24.43 -4.81
C PRO A 74 -5.85 -25.29 -3.65
N THR A 75 -4.95 -24.77 -2.81
CA THR A 75 -4.38 -25.50 -1.66
C THR A 75 -4.49 -24.73 -0.35
N GLU A 76 -4.59 -25.46 0.76
CA GLU A 76 -4.66 -24.89 2.10
C GLU A 76 -3.35 -24.14 2.45
N GLU A 77 -2.20 -24.62 1.98
CA GLU A 77 -0.92 -23.95 2.18
C GLU A 77 -0.88 -22.57 1.52
N GLU A 78 -1.44 -22.44 0.31
CA GLU A 78 -1.54 -21.16 -0.38
C GLU A 78 -2.54 -20.22 0.30
N VAL A 79 -3.67 -20.75 0.77
CA VAL A 79 -4.65 -19.99 1.58
C VAL A 79 -3.98 -19.42 2.83
N GLN A 80 -3.22 -20.24 3.56
CA GLN A 80 -2.51 -19.82 4.77
C GLN A 80 -1.44 -18.76 4.47
N SER A 81 -0.68 -18.94 3.38
CA SER A 81 0.31 -17.96 2.91
C SER A 81 -0.34 -16.61 2.56
N ALA A 82 -1.45 -16.62 1.82
CA ALA A 82 -2.21 -15.41 1.49
C ALA A 82 -2.77 -14.72 2.73
N ASN A 83 -3.28 -15.47 3.71
CA ASN A 83 -3.75 -14.93 4.99
C ASN A 83 -2.63 -14.30 5.83
N ALA A 84 -1.44 -14.91 5.86
CA ALA A 84 -0.28 -14.35 6.52
C ALA A 84 0.18 -13.04 5.85
N MET A 85 0.18 -13.02 4.51
CA MET A 85 0.48 -11.82 3.72
C MET A 85 -0.52 -10.69 4.01
N TRP A 86 -1.82 -11.00 4.01
CA TRP A 86 -2.87 -10.04 4.33
C TRP A 86 -2.72 -9.43 5.72
N LYS A 87 -2.38 -10.24 6.74
CA LYS A 87 -2.10 -9.75 8.10
C LYS A 87 -0.91 -8.77 8.11
N SER A 88 0.19 -9.11 7.43
CA SER A 88 1.35 -8.23 7.31
C SER A 88 0.97 -6.91 6.63
N TRP A 89 0.20 -6.96 5.55
CA TRP A 89 -0.28 -5.77 4.84
C TRP A 89 -1.17 -4.89 5.70
N LYS A 90 -2.02 -5.50 6.53
CA LYS A 90 -2.88 -4.77 7.47
C LYS A 90 -2.06 -4.00 8.51
N GLU A 91 -1.05 -4.63 9.09
CA GLU A 91 -0.14 -3.96 10.04
C GLU A 91 0.62 -2.81 9.38
N GLN A 92 1.13 -3.03 8.16
CA GLN A 92 1.79 -2.00 7.38
C GLN A 92 0.86 -0.81 7.12
N TYR A 93 -0.35 -1.06 6.62
CA TYR A 93 -1.35 -0.03 6.35
C TYR A 93 -1.73 0.78 7.60
N GLN A 94 -1.93 0.11 8.74
CA GLN A 94 -2.28 0.77 9.99
C GLN A 94 -1.19 1.75 10.47
N ARG A 95 0.08 1.43 10.25
CA ARG A 95 1.20 2.34 10.58
C ARG A 95 1.18 3.63 9.75
N TYR A 96 0.71 3.59 8.51
CA TYR A 96 0.58 4.82 7.70
C TYR A 96 -0.68 5.60 8.00
N ASN A 97 -1.77 4.91 8.35
CA ASN A 97 -3.01 5.58 8.71
C ASN A 97 -2.91 6.41 10.00
N THR A 98 -1.86 6.25 10.81
CA THR A 98 -1.59 7.12 11.96
C THR A 98 -0.84 8.40 11.60
N ILE A 99 -0.36 8.54 10.36
CA ILE A 99 0.42 9.69 9.88
C ILE A 99 -0.50 10.79 9.30
N PHE A 100 -1.67 10.41 8.81
CA PHE A 100 -2.72 11.31 8.29
C PHE A 100 -3.83 11.51 9.32
#